data_AF-A0A8D6XNZ3-F1
#
_entry.id   AF-A0A8D6XNZ3-F1
#
_cell.length_a   1.000
_cell.length_b   1.000
_cell.length_c   1.000
_cell.angle_alpha   90.00
_cell.angle_beta   90.00
_cell.angle_gamma   90.00
#
_symmetry.space_group_name_H-M   'P 1'
#
loop_
_entity.id
_entity.type
_entity.pdbx_description
1 polymer ?
#
loop_
_entity_poly.entity_id
_entity_poly.type
_entity_poly.pdbx_seq_one_letter_code
_entity_poly.pdbx_strand_id
1 'polypeptide(L)'
;MLYYENRLDNWLALHPNYWLDYKVTAIYSGYELLPRQVELQYVGIDSSGNLLEIKLGGDKETLDSQGVTHDVLDNQSPNAEINYADGTATNTVTEFTEAPSEPSPERSPVAEQPSPDPEPAQPTQEESRTVYVARHGAADVYWYDINSMPSNTNKANVVTMTEADAIAQGKRHTTKE
;
A
#
# COMPACT_ATOMS: atom_id res chain seq x y z
N MET A 1 -6.19 -1.55 -4.13
CA MET A 1 -7.33 -1.75 -3.21
C MET A 1 -7.30 -0.70 -2.10
N LEU A 2 -6.24 -0.63 -1.30
CA LEU A 2 -6.12 0.25 -0.13
C LEU A 2 -6.55 1.73 -0.35
N TYR A 3 -6.26 2.30 -1.52
CA TYR A 3 -6.73 3.64 -1.92
C TYR A 3 -8.26 3.83 -1.73
N TYR A 4 -9.04 2.83 -2.14
CA TYR A 4 -10.51 2.87 -2.11
C TYR A 4 -11.02 2.57 -0.71
N GLU A 5 -10.48 1.53 -0.07
CA GLU A 5 -10.88 1.10 1.27
C GLU A 5 -10.70 2.20 2.31
N ASN A 6 -9.57 2.90 2.31
CA ASN A 6 -9.34 4.01 3.25
C ASN A 6 -10.30 5.18 3.03
N ARG A 7 -10.74 5.43 1.79
CA ARG A 7 -11.71 6.50 1.52
C ARG A 7 -13.13 6.07 1.84
N LEU A 8 -13.47 4.80 1.64
CA LEU A 8 -14.75 4.23 2.07
C LEU A 8 -14.87 4.22 3.59
N ASP A 9 -13.79 3.88 4.30
CA ASP A 9 -13.70 3.99 5.76
C ASP A 9 -13.90 5.43 6.22
N ASN A 10 -13.21 6.39 5.60
CA ASN A 10 -13.42 7.81 5.87
C ASN A 10 -14.87 8.25 5.59
N TRP A 11 -15.46 7.77 4.50
CA TRP A 11 -16.86 8.05 4.17
C TRP A 11 -17.81 7.53 5.25
N LEU A 12 -17.59 6.31 5.76
CA LEU A 12 -18.35 5.76 6.88
C LEU A 12 -18.18 6.60 8.16
N ALA A 13 -16.96 7.04 8.47
CA ALA A 13 -16.68 7.88 9.63
C ALA A 13 -17.42 9.23 9.57
N LEU A 14 -17.58 9.80 8.37
CA LEU A 14 -18.34 11.03 8.14
C LEU A 14 -19.86 10.82 8.12
N HIS A 15 -20.32 9.58 7.95
CA HIS A 15 -21.73 9.21 7.84
C HIS A 15 -22.12 8.11 8.85
N PRO A 16 -22.11 8.39 10.17
CA PRO A 16 -22.23 7.36 11.21
C PRO A 16 -23.60 6.65 11.27
N ASN A 17 -24.61 7.17 10.58
CA ASN A 17 -25.96 6.58 10.52
C ASN A 17 -26.26 5.91 9.16
N TYR A 18 -25.27 5.87 8.26
CA TYR A 18 -25.39 5.25 6.95
C TYR A 18 -24.66 3.91 6.94
N TRP A 19 -24.96 3.11 5.93
CA TRP A 19 -24.33 1.83 5.70
C TRP A 19 -23.56 1.87 4.39
N LEU A 20 -22.57 0.99 4.29
CA LEU A 20 -21.84 0.72 3.06
C LEU A 20 -22.15 -0.72 2.65
N ASP A 21 -22.71 -0.88 1.46
CA ASP A 21 -22.68 -2.16 0.77
C ASP A 21 -21.38 -2.20 -0.04
N TYR A 22 -20.50 -3.15 0.29
CA TYR A 22 -19.19 -3.31 -0.33
C TYR A 22 -18.96 -4.77 -0.68
N LYS A 23 -18.65 -5.01 -1.95
CA LYS A 23 -18.39 -6.33 -2.51
C LYS A 23 -17.10 -6.31 -3.30
N VAL A 24 -16.29 -7.34 -3.09
CA VAL A 24 -15.04 -7.57 -3.81
C VAL A 24 -15.15 -8.87 -4.59
N THR A 25 -14.91 -8.82 -5.89
CA THR A 25 -14.96 -9.99 -6.78
C THR A 25 -13.60 -10.19 -7.44
N ALA A 26 -12.99 -11.35 -7.21
CA ALA A 26 -11.76 -11.75 -7.88
C ALA A 26 -12.08 -12.29 -9.30
N ILE A 27 -11.38 -11.79 -10.32
CA ILE A 27 -11.58 -12.15 -11.72
C ILE A 27 -10.39 -12.99 -12.20
N TYR A 28 -10.65 -14.26 -12.50
CA TYR A 28 -9.65 -15.25 -12.93
C TYR A 28 -9.71 -15.48 -14.45
N SER A 29 -8.59 -15.94 -15.02
CA SER A 29 -8.55 -16.44 -16.39
C SER A 29 -8.31 -17.95 -16.38
N GLY A 30 -9.26 -18.72 -16.92
CA GLY A 30 -9.14 -20.18 -17.01
C GLY A 30 -8.94 -20.85 -15.63
N TYR A 31 -7.83 -21.58 -15.48
CA TYR A 31 -7.48 -22.33 -14.26
C TYR A 31 -6.34 -21.66 -13.47
N GLU A 32 -6.09 -20.37 -13.69
CA GLU A 32 -5.09 -19.62 -12.94
C GLU A 32 -5.41 -19.59 -11.43
N LEU A 33 -4.38 -19.74 -10.59
CA LEU A 33 -4.50 -19.70 -9.14
C LEU A 33 -4.60 -18.27 -8.60
N LEU A 34 -4.11 -17.28 -9.34
CA LEU A 34 -4.23 -15.87 -8.99
C LEU A 34 -5.21 -15.15 -9.93
N PRO A 35 -6.01 -14.20 -9.41
CA PRO A 35 -6.85 -13.38 -10.26
C PRO A 35 -6.00 -12.40 -11.08
N ARG A 36 -6.45 -12.12 -12.30
CA ARG A 36 -5.88 -11.09 -13.17
C ARG A 36 -6.35 -9.70 -12.75
N GLN A 37 -7.58 -9.62 -12.26
CA GLN A 37 -8.21 -8.38 -11.85
C GLN A 37 -9.04 -8.59 -10.59
N VAL A 38 -9.33 -7.49 -9.88
CA VAL A 38 -10.27 -7.46 -8.77
C VAL A 38 -11.26 -6.34 -9.04
N GLU A 39 -12.55 -6.68 -9.02
CA GLU A 39 -13.63 -5.71 -9.12
C GLU A 39 -14.14 -5.35 -7.74
N LEU A 40 -14.15 -4.05 -7.43
CA LEU A 40 -14.77 -3.48 -6.24
C LEU A 40 -16.13 -2.92 -6.65
N GLN A 41 -17.16 -3.27 -5.91
CA GLN A 41 -18.51 -2.71 -6.06
C GLN A 41 -18.89 -2.07 -4.73
N TYR A 42 -19.31 -0.81 -4.75
CA TYR A 42 -19.73 -0.12 -3.54
C TYR A 42 -20.84 0.89 -3.77
N VAL A 43 -21.71 1.00 -2.76
CA VAL A 43 -22.79 1.99 -2.71
C VAL A 43 -23.11 2.32 -1.26
N GLY A 44 -23.45 3.57 -0.98
CA GLY A 44 -23.93 4.00 0.33
C GLY A 44 -25.42 3.71 0.50
N ILE A 45 -25.87 3.46 1.71
CA ILE A 45 -27.28 3.28 2.04
C ILE A 45 -27.63 4.22 3.19
N ASP A 46 -28.58 5.13 2.97
CA ASP A 46 -29.05 6.04 4.02
C ASP A 46 -29.92 5.32 5.07
N SER A 47 -30.27 6.03 6.15
CA SER A 47 -31.10 5.47 7.23
C SER A 47 -32.53 5.09 6.81
N SER A 48 -32.98 5.54 5.64
CA SER A 48 -34.29 5.20 5.04
C SER A 48 -34.19 4.04 4.04
N GLY A 49 -32.98 3.54 3.76
CA GLY A 49 -32.72 2.47 2.81
C GLY A 49 -32.52 2.94 1.36
N ASN A 50 -32.37 4.25 1.11
CA ASN A 50 -32.10 4.74 -0.24
C ASN A 50 -30.61 4.62 -0.57
N LEU A 51 -30.33 4.32 -1.84
CA LEU A 51 -28.96 4.24 -2.35
C LEU A 51 -28.36 5.64 -2.53
N LEU A 52 -27.10 5.76 -2.13
CA LEU A 52 -26.27 6.95 -2.23
C LEU A 52 -25.03 6.63 -3.07
N GLU A 53 -24.85 7.37 -4.16
CA GLU A 53 -23.62 7.32 -4.94
C GLU A 53 -22.43 7.80 -4.07
N ILE A 54 -21.36 7.02 -4.04
CA ILE A 54 -20.10 7.39 -3.38
C ILE A 54 -19.06 7.66 -4.47
N LYS A 55 -18.48 8.88 -4.46
CA LYS A 55 -17.43 9.32 -5.38
C LYS A 55 -16.10 9.41 -4.65
N LEU A 56 -15.14 8.56 -5.01
CA LEU A 56 -13.84 8.53 -4.35
C LEU A 56 -12.75 9.27 -5.14
N GLY A 57 -13.01 9.59 -6.41
CA GLY A 57 -12.10 10.32 -7.30
C GLY A 57 -11.05 9.42 -7.95
N GLY A 58 -11.35 8.13 -8.12
CA GLY A 58 -10.50 7.19 -8.84
C GLY A 58 -10.74 7.23 -10.34
N ASP A 59 -9.68 7.13 -11.13
CA ASP A 59 -9.76 7.17 -12.60
C ASP A 59 -10.48 5.95 -13.21
N LYS A 60 -10.71 4.92 -12.41
CA LYS A 60 -11.28 3.63 -12.80
C LYS A 60 -12.73 3.42 -12.33
N GLU A 61 -13.32 4.43 -11.68
CA GLU A 61 -14.69 4.38 -11.20
C GLU A 61 -15.68 4.45 -12.38
N THR A 62 -16.65 3.55 -12.38
CA THR A 62 -17.79 3.56 -13.32
C THR A 62 -19.08 3.41 -12.53
N LEU A 63 -20.12 4.13 -12.93
CA LEU A 63 -21.43 4.07 -12.27
C LEU A 63 -22.39 3.22 -13.11
N ASP A 64 -23.07 2.27 -12.45
CA ASP A 64 -24.10 1.47 -13.10
C ASP A 64 -25.48 2.17 -13.13
N SER A 65 -26.46 1.52 -13.74
CA SER A 65 -27.83 2.06 -13.82
C SER A 65 -28.56 2.17 -12.48
N GLN A 66 -28.09 1.49 -11.44
CA GLN A 66 -28.69 1.44 -10.11
C GLN A 66 -27.99 2.39 -9.13
N GLY A 67 -26.94 3.10 -9.57
CA GLY A 67 -26.16 4.01 -8.75
C GLY A 67 -25.07 3.32 -7.91
N VAL A 68 -24.71 2.09 -8.26
CA VAL A 68 -23.58 1.36 -7.67
C VAL A 68 -22.31 1.72 -8.43
N THR A 69 -21.25 2.03 -7.70
CA THR A 69 -19.93 2.31 -8.27
C THR A 69 -19.15 1.01 -8.43
N HIS A 70 -18.55 0.81 -9.60
CA HIS A 70 -17.69 -0.32 -9.95
C HIS A 70 -16.29 0.18 -10.27
N ASP A 71 -15.26 -0.50 -9.74
CA ASP A 71 -13.87 -0.24 -10.06
C ASP A 71 -13.12 -1.55 -10.33
N VAL A 72 -12.47 -1.64 -11.49
CA VAL A 72 -11.72 -2.85 -11.92
C VAL A 72 -10.21 -2.59 -11.82
N LEU A 73 -9.60 -3.21 -10.83
CA LEU A 73 -8.18 -3.09 -10.54
C LEU A 73 -7.39 -4.25 -11.16
N ASP A 74 -6.28 -3.93 -11.81
CA ASP A 74 -5.38 -4.92 -12.37
C ASP A 74 -4.45 -5.45 -11.28
N ASN A 75 -4.35 -6.78 -11.16
CA ASN A 75 -3.41 -7.43 -10.25
C ASN A 75 -2.02 -7.49 -10.91
N GLN A 76 -1.39 -6.33 -11.07
CA GLN A 76 -0.09 -6.19 -11.72
C GLN A 76 0.90 -5.44 -10.83
N SER A 77 2.18 -5.69 -11.05
CA SER A 77 3.27 -4.98 -10.39
C SER A 77 4.24 -4.45 -11.44
N PRO A 78 4.65 -3.17 -11.38
CA PRO A 78 5.70 -2.63 -12.25
C PRO A 78 7.07 -3.31 -12.06
N ASN A 79 7.29 -3.89 -10.87
CA ASN A 79 8.59 -4.39 -10.42
C ASN A 79 8.62 -5.91 -10.26
N ALA A 80 7.57 -6.61 -10.70
CA ALA A 80 7.53 -8.06 -10.66
C ALA A 80 6.79 -8.64 -11.87
N GLU A 81 7.30 -9.74 -12.39
CA GLU A 81 6.58 -10.57 -13.34
C GLU A 81 5.82 -11.64 -12.55
N ILE A 82 4.49 -11.61 -12.66
CA ILE A 82 3.59 -12.48 -11.88
C ILE A 82 3.24 -13.70 -12.73
N ASN A 83 3.48 -14.90 -12.20
CA ASN A 83 2.97 -16.14 -12.75
C ASN A 83 1.61 -16.47 -12.11
N TYR A 84 0.55 -16.13 -12.83
CA TYR A 84 -0.82 -16.32 -12.37
C TYR A 84 -1.24 -17.80 -12.33
N ALA A 85 -0.56 -18.68 -13.06
CA ALA A 85 -0.91 -20.09 -13.13
C ALA A 85 -0.55 -20.86 -11.86
N ASP A 86 0.58 -20.53 -11.21
CA ASP A 86 1.06 -21.23 -10.01
C ASP A 86 1.14 -20.34 -8.76
N GLY A 87 0.91 -19.04 -8.90
CA GLY A 87 0.90 -18.08 -7.79
C GLY A 87 2.28 -17.56 -7.38
N THR A 88 3.29 -17.73 -8.23
CA THR A 88 4.64 -17.21 -7.98
C THR A 88 4.88 -15.86 -8.65
N ALA A 89 5.93 -15.14 -8.24
CA ALA A 89 6.36 -13.90 -8.88
C ALA A 89 7.89 -13.79 -8.87
N THR A 90 8.46 -13.17 -9.89
CA THR A 90 9.89 -12.88 -10.00
C THR A 90 10.12 -11.37 -9.98
N ASN A 91 11.16 -10.93 -9.26
CA ASN A 91 11.53 -9.52 -9.22
C ASN A 91 12.15 -9.11 -10.57
N THR A 92 11.66 -8.02 -11.17
CA THR A 92 12.15 -7.49 -12.45
C THR A 92 13.08 -6.29 -12.28
N VAL A 93 13.28 -5.82 -11.05
CA VAL A 93 14.30 -4.82 -10.74
C VAL A 93 15.65 -5.50 -10.92
N THR A 94 16.34 -5.18 -12.01
CA THR A 94 17.75 -5.52 -12.18
C THR A 94 18.51 -4.99 -10.98
N GLU A 95 19.09 -5.90 -10.18
CA GLU A 95 20.06 -5.55 -9.16
C GLU A 95 21.07 -4.59 -9.79
N PHE A 96 21.20 -3.40 -9.22
CA PHE A 96 22.46 -2.68 -9.38
C PHE A 96 23.50 -3.61 -8.78
N THR A 97 24.31 -4.24 -9.64
CA THR A 97 25.47 -5.03 -9.24
C THR A 97 26.37 -4.16 -8.38
N GLU A 98 26.13 -4.14 -7.07
CA GLU A 98 27.10 -3.68 -6.10
C GLU A 98 28.16 -4.77 -5.98
N ALA A 99 29.41 -4.34 -6.00
CA ALA A 99 30.58 -5.20 -6.01
C ALA A 99 30.54 -6.24 -4.86
N PRO A 100 31.21 -7.41 -5.02
CA PRO A 100 31.05 -8.55 -4.12
C PRO A 100 31.46 -8.17 -2.69
N SER A 101 30.50 -8.13 -1.78
CA SER A 101 30.77 -8.14 -0.34
C SER A 101 31.21 -9.56 0.04
N GLU A 102 32.39 -9.69 0.63
CA GLU A 102 32.99 -10.94 1.07
C GLU A 102 32.08 -11.77 2.01
N PRO A 103 32.20 -13.11 2.00
CA PRO A 103 31.34 -13.99 2.78
C PRO A 103 31.71 -13.92 4.27
N SER A 104 30.77 -13.50 5.11
CA SER A 104 30.85 -13.71 6.56
C SER A 104 30.27 -15.10 6.88
N PRO A 105 31.05 -16.05 7.41
CA PRO A 105 30.51 -17.30 7.92
C PRO A 105 30.03 -17.07 9.37
N GLU A 106 28.87 -17.62 9.72
CA GLU A 106 28.79 -18.67 10.76
C GLU A 106 27.34 -19.03 11.10
N ARG A 107 27.11 -20.34 11.08
CA ARG A 107 25.91 -21.02 11.59
C ARG A 107 26.02 -21.14 13.11
N SER A 108 24.87 -21.20 13.78
CA SER A 108 24.39 -22.27 14.71
C SER A 108 23.58 -21.69 15.90
N PRO A 109 22.86 -22.49 16.72
CA PRO A 109 21.50 -22.93 16.46
C PRO A 109 20.51 -22.60 17.60
N VAL A 110 19.23 -22.85 17.30
CA VAL A 110 18.03 -23.02 18.15
C VAL A 110 18.30 -23.29 19.64
N ALA A 111 17.72 -22.45 20.51
CA ALA A 111 17.43 -22.77 21.90
C ALA A 111 15.96 -22.46 22.18
N GLU A 112 15.25 -23.49 22.63
CA GLU A 112 13.81 -23.58 22.88
C GLU A 112 13.58 -23.51 24.40
N GLN A 113 12.74 -22.59 24.91
CA GLN A 113 11.94 -22.70 26.15
C GLN A 113 11.08 -21.43 26.39
N PRO A 114 9.99 -21.48 27.21
CA PRO A 114 8.63 -21.14 26.77
C PRO A 114 8.03 -19.85 27.38
N SER A 115 6.99 -19.34 26.69
CA SER A 115 5.84 -18.44 27.02
C SER A 115 5.73 -17.79 28.42
N PRO A 116 5.11 -16.58 28.58
CA PRO A 116 3.88 -16.15 27.91
C PRO A 116 3.87 -14.72 27.34
N ASP A 117 2.80 -14.43 26.57
CA ASP A 117 2.40 -13.17 25.93
C ASP A 117 3.04 -11.86 26.42
N PRO A 118 3.43 -11.03 25.44
CA PRO A 118 2.66 -9.81 25.24
C PRO A 118 2.12 -9.77 23.81
N GLU A 119 0.78 -9.71 23.72
CA GLU A 119 -0.01 -8.93 22.77
C GLU A 119 0.78 -8.39 21.56
N PRO A 120 0.65 -8.97 20.36
CA PRO A 120 1.27 -8.40 19.18
C PRO A 120 0.57 -7.08 18.88
N ALA A 121 1.22 -5.98 19.25
CA ALA A 121 1.06 -4.70 18.58
C ALA A 121 1.21 -4.98 17.08
N GLN A 122 0.09 -4.89 16.36
CA GLN A 122 0.06 -4.97 14.91
C GLN A 122 1.04 -3.91 14.37
N PRO A 123 1.87 -4.22 13.36
CA PRO A 123 2.61 -3.17 12.68
C PRO A 123 1.57 -2.23 12.05
N THR A 124 1.45 -1.03 12.60
CA THR A 124 0.63 0.04 12.05
C THR A 124 1.07 0.24 10.61
N GLN A 125 0.13 0.26 9.66
CA GLN A 125 0.41 0.41 8.23
C GLN A 125 1.29 1.63 7.90
N GLU A 126 1.32 2.61 8.81
CA GLU A 126 2.22 3.76 8.87
C GLU A 126 3.71 3.36 8.78
N GLU A 127 4.17 2.32 9.50
CA GLU A 127 5.59 1.95 9.55
C GLU A 127 6.15 1.41 8.22
N SER A 128 5.28 0.91 7.34
CA SER A 128 5.65 0.34 6.04
C SER A 128 5.64 1.35 4.89
N ARG A 129 5.26 2.60 5.14
CA ARG A 129 5.14 3.62 4.10
C ARG A 129 6.52 4.02 3.57
N THR A 130 6.69 4.05 2.26
CA THR A 130 7.91 4.55 1.62
C THR A 130 8.00 6.06 1.83
N VAL A 131 9.15 6.51 2.31
CA VAL A 131 9.46 7.93 2.49
C VAL A 131 10.71 8.32 1.71
N TYR A 132 10.76 9.59 1.35
CA TYR A 132 11.84 10.18 0.59
C TYR A 132 12.62 11.17 1.47
N VAL A 133 13.95 11.07 1.47
CA VAL A 133 14.85 11.91 2.27
C VAL A 133 15.88 12.57 1.38
N ALA A 134 15.97 13.90 1.44
CA ALA A 134 16.94 14.66 0.64
C ALA A 134 18.39 14.52 1.15
N ARG A 135 19.34 15.08 0.38
CA ARG A 135 20.76 15.18 0.75
C ARG A 135 21.43 13.83 1.04
N HIS A 136 21.25 12.84 0.16
CA HIS A 136 21.75 11.47 0.33
C HIS A 136 21.27 10.82 1.64
N GLY A 137 20.05 11.12 2.09
CA GLY A 137 19.52 10.62 3.35
C GLY A 137 20.00 11.38 4.59
N ALA A 138 20.81 12.45 4.44
CA ALA A 138 21.29 13.25 5.56
C ALA A 138 20.31 14.36 6.02
N ALA A 139 19.17 14.53 5.34
CA ALA A 139 18.16 15.47 5.80
C ALA A 139 17.49 14.99 7.10
N ASP A 140 17.17 15.95 7.99
CA ASP A 140 16.45 15.72 9.25
C ASP A 140 14.93 15.51 9.03
N VAL A 141 14.49 15.62 7.78
CA VAL A 141 13.08 15.65 7.39
C VAL A 141 12.84 14.63 6.27
N TYR A 142 11.69 13.98 6.30
CA TYR A 142 11.22 13.08 5.24
C TYR A 142 9.88 13.54 4.65
N TRP A 143 9.61 13.10 3.42
CA TRP A 143 8.40 13.38 2.65
C TRP A 143 7.75 12.09 2.17
N TYR A 144 6.42 12.04 2.09
CA TYR A 144 5.71 10.90 1.46
C TYR A 144 5.70 10.95 -0.06
N ASP A 145 5.85 12.15 -0.63
CA ASP A 145 5.86 12.37 -2.07
C ASP A 145 7.08 13.22 -2.45
N ILE A 146 7.76 12.81 -3.53
CA ILE A 146 8.91 13.54 -4.09
C ILE A 146 8.52 14.93 -4.61
N ASN A 147 7.24 15.13 -4.93
CA ASN A 147 6.69 16.41 -5.39
C ASN A 147 6.41 17.38 -4.24
N SER A 148 6.26 16.87 -3.01
CA SER A 148 6.15 17.70 -1.80
C SER A 148 7.52 18.22 -1.31
N MET A 149 8.62 17.78 -1.94
CA MET A 149 9.94 18.31 -1.66
C MET A 149 10.08 19.76 -2.17
N PRO A 150 10.85 20.62 -1.47
CA PRO A 150 11.16 21.95 -1.96
C PRO A 150 11.70 21.91 -3.40
N SER A 151 11.27 22.83 -4.26
CA SER A 151 11.68 22.84 -5.68
C SER A 151 13.19 22.99 -5.91
N ASN A 152 13.94 23.41 -4.89
CA ASN A 152 15.40 23.48 -4.88
C ASN A 152 16.07 22.15 -4.47
N THR A 153 15.29 21.08 -4.29
CA THR A 153 15.82 19.76 -3.93
C THR A 153 16.41 19.08 -5.16
N ASN A 154 17.69 18.73 -5.11
CA ASN A 154 18.30 17.90 -6.14
C ASN A 154 17.73 16.47 -6.06
N LYS A 155 16.83 16.13 -6.98
CA LYS A 155 16.16 14.82 -7.04
C LYS A 155 17.12 13.65 -7.23
N ALA A 156 18.33 13.88 -7.76
CA ALA A 156 19.37 12.85 -7.88
C ALA A 156 19.97 12.44 -6.52
N ASN A 157 19.82 13.27 -5.49
CA ASN A 157 20.37 13.05 -4.15
C ASN A 157 19.28 12.66 -3.15
N VAL A 158 18.12 12.20 -3.62
CA VAL A 158 17.01 11.74 -2.78
C VAL A 158 17.16 10.25 -2.53
N VAL A 159 17.07 9.84 -1.27
CA VAL A 159 17.12 8.45 -0.83
C VAL A 159 15.72 8.00 -0.43
N THR A 160 15.32 6.80 -0.85
CA THR A 160 14.08 6.14 -0.44
C THR A 160 14.36 5.19 0.71
N MET A 161 13.59 5.29 1.80
CA MET A 161 13.64 4.38 2.96
C MET A 161 12.24 4.16 3.51
N THR A 162 12.08 3.25 4.48
CA THR A 162 10.80 3.08 5.18
C THR A 162 10.58 4.22 6.18
N GLU A 163 9.33 4.53 6.48
CA GLU A 163 8.99 5.48 7.54
C GLU A 163 9.59 5.07 8.88
N ALA A 164 9.54 3.78 9.21
CA ALA A 164 10.19 3.23 10.40
C ALA A 164 11.69 3.51 10.44
N ASP A 165 12.41 3.30 9.33
CA ASP A 165 13.85 3.60 9.24
C ASP A 165 14.14 5.10 9.37
N ALA A 166 13.29 5.95 8.79
CA ALA A 166 13.42 7.40 8.90
C ALA A 166 13.21 7.87 10.34
N ILE A 167 12.19 7.37 11.03
CA ILE A 167 11.92 7.65 12.44
C ILE A 167 13.05 7.10 13.33
N ALA A 168 13.54 5.88 13.05
CA ALA A 168 14.68 5.29 13.75
C ALA A 168 15.97 6.13 13.59
N GLN A 169 16.15 6.77 12.43
CA GLN A 169 17.21 7.74 12.16
C GLN A 169 16.93 9.14 12.75
N GLY A 170 15.87 9.29 13.55
CA GLY A 170 15.51 10.56 14.21
C GLY A 170 14.93 11.62 13.28
N LYS A 171 14.51 11.24 12.07
CA LYS A 171 13.96 12.16 11.07
C LYS A 171 12.50 12.46 11.37
N ARG A 172 12.04 13.62 10.91
CA ARG A 172 10.67 14.10 11.16
C ARG A 172 9.87 14.24 9.87
N HIS A 173 8.59 13.89 9.92
CA HIS A 173 7.66 14.17 8.84
C HIS A 173 7.46 15.69 8.67
N THR A 174 7.39 16.17 7.43
CA THR A 174 7.00 17.55 7.14
C THR A 174 5.49 17.68 6.91
N THR A 175 4.83 18.55 7.68
CA THR A 175 3.40 18.89 7.50
C THR A 175 3.11 19.85 6.35
N LYS A 176 4.10 20.13 5.49
CA LYS A 176 3.95 20.99 4.32
C LYS A 176 3.54 20.14 3.13
N GLU A 177 2.28 19.69 3.14
CA GLU A 177 1.61 19.07 2.00
C GLU A 177 0.92 20.13 1.13
#